data_AF-A0A7C2UPL7-F1
#
_entry.id   AF-A0A7C2UPL7-F1
#
_cell.length_a   1.000
_cell.length_b   1.000
_cell.length_c   1.000
_cell.angle_alpha   90.00
_cell.angle_beta   90.00
_cell.angle_gamma   90.00
#
_symmetry.space_group_name_H-M   'P 1'
#
loop_
_entity.id
_entity.type
_entity.pdbx_description
1 polymer ?
#
loop_
_entity_poly.entity_id
_entity_poly.type
_entity_poly.pdbx_seq_one_letter_code
_entity_poly.pdbx_strand_id
1 'polypeptide(L)'
;MAEVYSHRADGEVLLERGILRPLLTGEDVHRYSEPRWTWCCIYPYRLEDGRTVILEEREIRTRYPRAFKYLQRFRDELRETRVRQKTNPRYWYSCHRSRDMNVFETRRLITPEISHGPNMTICPAGIYHNTQVYSLLPRSSVSEPLEYWLGILNSRLLWWFISRTGVVLRGGFFRFKTNYLAPFPVVRRDNGKRGNAYKQGRLVAGVQSAQELRKRARTARTPHDKTSVERQILASDQQLDHLVYELYELTDEEIRIVEDVA
;
A
#
# COMPACT_ATOMS: atom_id res chain seq x y z
N MET A 1 -25.15 -9.12 -3.92
CA MET A 1 -24.54 -9.63 -5.17
C MET A 1 -23.64 -8.57 -5.78
N ALA A 2 -22.63 -8.97 -6.54
CA ALA A 2 -21.77 -8.12 -7.37
C ALA A 2 -21.62 -8.76 -8.74
N GLU A 3 -21.82 -7.97 -9.80
CA GLU A 3 -21.49 -8.32 -11.17
C GLU A 3 -20.06 -7.87 -11.43
N VAL A 4 -19.22 -8.78 -11.90
CA VAL A 4 -17.79 -8.54 -12.14
C VAL A 4 -17.33 -9.28 -13.40
N TYR A 5 -16.44 -8.65 -14.16
CA TYR A 5 -15.78 -9.30 -15.28
C TYR A 5 -14.75 -10.32 -14.79
N SER A 6 -14.83 -11.55 -15.29
CA SER A 6 -13.80 -12.56 -15.08
C SER A 6 -12.98 -12.76 -16.35
N HIS A 7 -11.70 -12.38 -16.29
CA HIS A 7 -10.74 -12.69 -17.36
C HIS A 7 -10.57 -14.18 -17.60
N ARG A 8 -10.77 -15.02 -16.57
CA ARG A 8 -10.62 -16.48 -16.71
C ARG A 8 -11.82 -17.10 -17.43
N ALA A 9 -13.01 -16.56 -17.22
CA ALA A 9 -14.23 -17.02 -17.86
C ALA A 9 -14.58 -16.26 -19.15
N ASP A 10 -13.82 -15.20 -19.46
CA ASP A 10 -14.03 -14.26 -20.56
C ASP A 10 -15.46 -13.71 -20.60
N GLY A 11 -15.91 -13.14 -19.48
CA GLY A 11 -17.25 -12.56 -19.39
C GLY A 11 -17.68 -12.19 -17.98
N GLU A 12 -18.87 -11.59 -17.91
CA GLU A 12 -19.49 -11.16 -16.66
C GLU A 12 -19.95 -12.35 -15.82
N VAL A 13 -19.70 -12.27 -14.52
CA VAL A 13 -20.14 -13.26 -13.54
C VAL A 13 -20.79 -12.58 -12.35
N LEU A 14 -21.89 -13.17 -11.86
CA LEU A 14 -22.60 -12.68 -10.70
C LEU A 14 -22.17 -13.45 -9.45
N LEU A 15 -21.48 -12.77 -8.52
CA LEU A 15 -20.88 -13.37 -7.33
C LEU A 15 -21.39 -12.73 -6.02
N GLU A 16 -21.34 -13.47 -4.93
CA GLU A 16 -21.68 -12.96 -3.60
C GLU A 16 -20.60 -12.01 -3.08
N ARG A 17 -20.96 -10.79 -2.66
CA ARG A 17 -19.99 -9.78 -2.17
C ARG A 17 -19.17 -10.26 -0.97
N GLY A 18 -19.74 -11.12 -0.12
CA GLY A 18 -19.10 -11.57 1.12
C GLY A 18 -17.80 -12.37 0.92
N ILE A 19 -17.64 -13.03 -0.23
CA ILE A 19 -16.41 -13.77 -0.57
C ILE A 19 -15.44 -12.95 -1.44
N LEU A 20 -15.83 -11.75 -1.87
CA LEU A 20 -14.99 -10.87 -2.66
C LEU A 20 -14.21 -9.91 -1.75
N ARG A 21 -12.96 -9.64 -2.10
CA ARG A 21 -12.16 -8.56 -1.50
C ARG A 21 -11.64 -7.62 -2.58
N PRO A 22 -11.71 -6.30 -2.37
CA PRO A 22 -11.10 -5.35 -3.29
C PRO A 22 -9.58 -5.53 -3.29
N LEU A 23 -8.98 -5.45 -4.47
CA LEU A 23 -7.58 -5.81 -4.70
C LEU A 23 -6.83 -4.67 -5.38
N LEU A 24 -5.74 -4.22 -4.78
CA LEU A 24 -4.77 -3.30 -5.36
C LEU A 24 -3.62 -4.06 -6.04
N THR A 25 -3.11 -3.44 -7.10
CA THR A 25 -1.89 -3.77 -7.82
C THR A 25 -0.87 -2.65 -7.63
N GLY A 26 0.35 -2.83 -8.14
CA GLY A 26 1.41 -1.81 -7.98
C GLY A 26 1.05 -0.45 -8.60
N GLU A 27 0.25 -0.45 -9.67
CA GLU A 27 -0.16 0.76 -10.41
C GLU A 27 -1.20 1.58 -9.65
N ASP A 28 -1.88 1.00 -8.67
CA ASP A 28 -2.97 1.63 -7.92
C ASP A 28 -2.48 2.48 -6.73
N VAL A 29 -1.16 2.54 -6.51
CA VAL A 29 -0.55 3.17 -5.32
C VAL A 29 0.30 4.37 -5.74
N HIS A 30 -0.11 5.56 -5.31
CA HIS A 30 0.56 6.82 -5.63
C HIS A 30 0.83 7.66 -4.38
N ARG A 31 1.92 8.44 -4.42
CA ARG A 31 2.38 9.32 -3.33
C ARG A 31 1.24 10.15 -2.74
N TYR A 32 0.98 9.97 -1.44
CA TYR A 32 -0.08 10.60 -0.63
C TYR A 32 -1.52 10.52 -1.17
N SER A 33 -1.79 9.73 -2.21
CA SER A 33 -3.12 9.62 -2.81
C SER A 33 -3.85 8.42 -2.24
N GLU A 34 -5.11 8.58 -1.87
CA GLU A 34 -5.92 7.44 -1.42
C GLU A 34 -6.05 6.40 -2.55
N PRO A 35 -5.67 5.13 -2.31
CA PRO A 35 -5.61 4.13 -3.36
C PRO A 35 -7.02 3.78 -3.85
N ARG A 36 -7.16 3.57 -5.17
CA ARG A 36 -8.39 3.06 -5.79
C ARG A 36 -8.11 1.69 -6.37
N TRP A 37 -9.07 0.80 -6.23
CA TRP A 37 -9.00 -0.55 -6.81
C TRP A 37 -10.03 -0.66 -7.93
N THR A 38 -9.65 -1.33 -8.99
CA THR A 38 -10.56 -1.80 -10.05
C THR A 38 -10.75 -3.31 -9.99
N TRP A 39 -9.82 -4.01 -9.34
CA TRP A 39 -9.82 -5.45 -9.20
C TRP A 39 -10.50 -5.91 -7.92
N CYS A 40 -11.03 -7.13 -7.97
CA CYS A 40 -11.40 -7.86 -6.77
C CYS A 40 -10.94 -9.32 -6.88
N CYS A 41 -10.78 -10.00 -5.75
CA CYS A 41 -10.44 -11.42 -5.72
C CYS A 41 -11.46 -12.20 -4.88
N ILE A 42 -11.68 -13.46 -5.25
CA ILE A 42 -12.36 -14.42 -4.38
C ILE A 42 -11.38 -14.77 -3.26
N TYR A 43 -11.74 -14.43 -2.02
CA TYR A 43 -10.92 -14.66 -0.84
C TYR A 43 -11.69 -15.56 0.15
N PRO A 44 -11.52 -16.90 0.07
CA PRO A 44 -12.32 -17.88 0.81
C PRO A 44 -11.83 -18.07 2.25
N TYR A 45 -11.72 -16.95 2.99
CA TYR A 45 -11.25 -16.92 4.36
C TYR A 45 -12.14 -16.03 5.23
N ARG A 46 -12.08 -16.25 6.54
CA ARG A 46 -12.72 -15.41 7.55
C ARG A 46 -11.73 -15.11 8.66
N LEU A 47 -11.97 -14.00 9.34
CA LEU A 47 -11.29 -13.68 10.58
C LEU A 47 -12.04 -14.36 11.74
N GLU A 48 -11.33 -15.15 12.54
CA GLU A 48 -11.83 -15.80 13.76
C GLU A 48 -10.78 -15.65 14.85
N ASP A 49 -11.13 -15.01 15.96
CA ASP A 49 -10.22 -14.73 17.08
C ASP A 49 -8.88 -14.11 16.66
N GLY A 50 -8.93 -13.15 15.72
CA GLY A 50 -7.73 -12.50 15.17
C GLY A 50 -6.86 -13.43 14.31
N ARG A 51 -7.39 -14.55 13.83
CA ARG A 51 -6.68 -15.47 12.93
C ARG A 51 -7.40 -15.61 11.60
N THR A 52 -6.62 -15.80 10.56
CA THR A 52 -7.15 -16.10 9.23
C THR A 52 -7.48 -17.58 9.14
N VAL A 53 -8.77 -17.88 9.06
CA VAL A 53 -9.29 -19.25 8.96
C VAL A 53 -9.88 -19.46 7.57
N ILE A 54 -9.49 -20.55 6.92
CA ILE A 54 -10.04 -20.94 5.62
C ILE A 54 -11.48 -21.43 5.78
N LEU A 55 -12.35 -21.05 4.84
CA LEU A 55 -13.71 -21.58 4.77
C LEU A 55 -13.70 -23.01 4.25
N GLU A 56 -14.49 -23.89 4.86
CA GLU A 56 -14.69 -25.25 4.36
C GLU A 56 -15.52 -25.25 3.06
N GLU A 57 -15.34 -26.27 2.22
CA GLU A 57 -16.04 -26.37 0.92
C GLU A 57 -17.56 -26.31 1.11
N ARG A 58 -18.07 -26.94 2.18
CA ARG A 58 -19.50 -26.90 2.55
C ARG A 58 -19.96 -25.48 2.89
N GLU A 59 -19.14 -24.70 3.59
CA GLU A 59 -19.49 -23.32 3.92
C GLU A 59 -19.56 -22.45 2.67
N ILE A 60 -18.59 -22.60 1.76
CA ILE A 60 -18.58 -21.85 0.49
C ILE A 60 -19.80 -22.23 -0.34
N ARG A 61 -20.11 -23.52 -0.46
CA ARG A 61 -21.28 -24.00 -1.20
C ARG A 61 -22.60 -23.46 -0.65
N THR A 62 -22.75 -23.40 0.67
CA THR A 62 -24.00 -22.95 1.32
C THR A 62 -24.12 -21.43 1.32
N ARG A 63 -23.06 -20.70 1.65
CA ARG A 63 -23.08 -19.24 1.83
C ARG A 63 -22.83 -18.47 0.54
N TYR A 64 -22.06 -19.05 -0.38
CA TYR A 64 -21.61 -18.44 -1.62
C TYR A 64 -21.81 -19.38 -2.83
N PRO A 65 -23.04 -19.87 -3.08
CA PRO A 65 -23.31 -20.90 -4.08
C PRO A 65 -22.90 -20.50 -5.51
N ARG A 66 -22.99 -19.21 -5.88
CA ARG A 66 -22.56 -18.76 -7.22
C ARG A 66 -21.05 -18.72 -7.33
N ALA A 67 -20.34 -18.21 -6.32
CA ALA A 67 -18.88 -18.29 -6.27
C ALA A 67 -18.39 -19.74 -6.28
N PHE A 68 -19.06 -20.64 -5.57
CA PHE A 68 -18.74 -22.07 -5.60
C PHE A 68 -18.90 -22.66 -7.01
N LYS A 69 -20.06 -22.42 -7.66
CA LYS A 69 -20.31 -22.87 -9.04
C LYS A 69 -19.29 -22.30 -10.03
N TYR A 70 -18.90 -21.04 -9.86
CA TYR A 70 -17.86 -20.40 -10.66
C TYR A 70 -16.50 -21.10 -10.48
N LEU A 71 -16.05 -21.29 -9.23
CA LEU A 71 -14.78 -21.95 -8.92
C LEU A 71 -14.74 -23.40 -9.42
N GLN A 72 -15.87 -24.11 -9.35
CA GLN A 72 -15.96 -25.50 -9.82
C GLN A 72 -15.59 -25.67 -11.30
N ARG A 73 -15.84 -24.68 -12.15
CA ARG A 73 -15.44 -24.70 -13.57
C ARG A 73 -13.93 -24.89 -13.76
N PHE A 74 -13.14 -24.52 -12.76
CA PHE A 74 -11.67 -24.54 -12.78
C PHE A 74 -11.09 -25.47 -11.70
N ARG A 75 -11.89 -26.40 -11.14
CA ARG A 75 -11.50 -27.22 -9.98
C ARG A 75 -10.20 -27.98 -10.21
N ASP A 76 -10.08 -28.68 -11.35
CA ASP A 76 -8.95 -29.55 -11.61
C ASP A 76 -7.64 -28.77 -11.76
N GLU A 77 -7.65 -27.67 -12.51
CA GLU A 77 -6.52 -26.74 -12.65
C GLU A 77 -6.10 -26.12 -11.30
N LEU A 78 -7.08 -25.67 -10.51
CA LEU A 78 -6.82 -25.07 -9.20
C LEU A 78 -6.22 -26.11 -8.24
N ARG A 79 -6.73 -27.35 -8.26
CA ARG A 79 -6.21 -28.47 -7.47
C ARG A 79 -4.80 -28.87 -7.90
N GLU A 80 -4.55 -29.00 -9.20
CA GLU A 80 -3.22 -29.28 -9.75
C GLU A 80 -2.22 -28.20 -9.35
N THR A 81 -2.64 -26.92 -9.40
CA THR A 81 -1.81 -25.81 -8.94
C THR A 81 -1.42 -25.97 -7.46
N ARG A 82 -2.34 -26.43 -6.58
CA ARG A 82 -2.00 -26.69 -5.16
C ARG A 82 -0.99 -27.82 -5.01
N VAL A 83 -1.11 -28.90 -5.79
CA VAL A 83 -0.14 -30.01 -5.81
C VAL A 83 1.23 -29.52 -6.26
N ARG A 84 1.31 -28.82 -7.40
CA ARG A 84 2.55 -28.24 -7.94
C ARG A 84 3.23 -27.29 -6.94
N GLN A 85 2.42 -26.52 -6.22
CA GLN A 85 2.88 -25.58 -5.20
C GLN A 85 3.14 -26.22 -3.82
N LYS A 86 2.99 -27.54 -3.70
CA LYS A 86 3.18 -28.32 -2.46
C LYS A 86 2.31 -27.81 -1.29
N THR A 87 1.04 -27.54 -1.57
CA THR A 87 0.02 -27.12 -0.60
C THR A 87 -1.16 -28.08 -0.57
N ASN A 88 -2.02 -27.99 0.45
CA ASN A 88 -3.09 -28.95 0.67
C ASN A 88 -4.14 -28.94 -0.48
N PRO A 89 -4.23 -30.01 -1.30
CA PRO A 89 -5.15 -30.07 -2.43
C PRO A 89 -6.64 -30.16 -2.04
N ARG A 90 -6.95 -30.50 -0.77
CA ARG A 90 -8.33 -30.44 -0.24
C ARG A 90 -8.89 -29.03 -0.39
N TYR A 91 -8.06 -28.02 -0.16
CA TYR A 91 -8.41 -26.61 -0.27
C TYR A 91 -8.02 -26.06 -1.65
N TRP A 92 -8.48 -26.72 -2.71
CA TRP A 92 -8.16 -26.36 -4.10
C TRP A 92 -8.48 -24.90 -4.44
N TYR A 93 -9.53 -24.34 -3.83
CA TYR A 93 -9.98 -22.94 -3.99
C TYR A 93 -9.18 -21.90 -3.19
N SER A 94 -8.32 -22.33 -2.26
CA SER A 94 -7.56 -21.43 -1.37
C SER A 94 -6.49 -20.62 -2.11
N CYS A 95 -5.96 -19.55 -1.53
CA CYS A 95 -4.73 -18.92 -2.03
C CYS A 95 -3.50 -19.79 -1.70
N HIS A 96 -2.44 -19.75 -2.54
CA HIS A 96 -1.18 -20.50 -2.31
C HIS A 96 -0.62 -20.29 -0.91
N ARG A 97 -0.56 -19.02 -0.48
CA ARG A 97 -0.20 -18.63 0.87
C ARG A 97 -1.26 -17.65 1.33
N SER A 98 -2.10 -18.07 2.27
CA SER A 98 -2.99 -17.14 2.96
C SER A 98 -2.15 -16.04 3.60
N ARG A 99 -2.67 -14.83 3.56
CA ARG A 99 -2.08 -13.68 4.24
C ARG A 99 -2.86 -13.46 5.52
N ASP A 100 -2.18 -12.90 6.52
CA ASP A 100 -2.86 -12.47 7.74
C ASP A 100 -3.86 -11.37 7.39
N MET A 101 -5.15 -11.70 7.48
CA MET A 101 -6.25 -10.78 7.23
C MET A 101 -6.15 -9.54 8.11
N ASN A 102 -5.64 -9.63 9.35
CA ASN A 102 -5.52 -8.46 10.22
C ASN A 102 -4.68 -7.35 9.58
N VAL A 103 -3.67 -7.71 8.78
CA VAL A 103 -2.87 -6.74 8.02
C VAL A 103 -3.76 -5.93 7.09
N PHE A 104 -4.67 -6.58 6.36
CA PHE A 104 -5.56 -5.91 5.42
C PHE A 104 -6.77 -5.24 6.07
N GLU A 105 -7.26 -5.79 7.18
CA GLU A 105 -8.36 -5.25 7.98
C GLU A 105 -7.91 -4.11 8.92
N THR A 106 -6.65 -3.67 8.81
CA THR A 106 -6.11 -2.53 9.56
C THR A 106 -5.69 -1.40 8.61
N ARG A 107 -5.94 -0.15 9.03
CA ARG A 107 -5.42 1.05 8.38
C ARG A 107 -3.89 1.06 8.46
N ARG A 108 -3.21 1.20 7.33
CA ARG A 108 -1.74 1.01 7.26
C ARG A 108 -1.11 1.82 6.15
N LEU A 109 0.23 1.88 6.13
CA LEU A 109 0.97 2.40 4.99
C LEU A 109 1.13 1.32 3.93
N ILE A 110 1.08 1.72 2.67
CA ILE A 110 1.38 0.86 1.52
C ILE A 110 2.33 1.56 0.54
N THR A 111 3.09 0.76 -0.19
CA THR A 111 4.00 1.20 -1.27
C THR A 111 4.01 0.16 -2.39
N PRO A 112 4.17 0.54 -3.67
CA PRO A 112 4.55 -0.41 -4.70
C PRO A 112 5.84 -1.13 -4.30
N GLU A 113 5.95 -2.42 -4.64
CA GLU A 113 7.17 -3.20 -4.42
C GLU A 113 8.32 -2.64 -5.26
N ILE A 114 8.03 -2.19 -6.49
CA ILE A 114 8.99 -1.63 -7.43
C ILE A 114 8.49 -0.24 -7.81
N SER A 115 9.31 0.78 -7.57
CA SER A 115 8.94 2.18 -7.81
C SER A 115 10.15 3.02 -8.19
N HIS A 116 9.93 4.05 -9.01
CA HIS A 116 10.90 5.11 -9.25
C HIS A 116 10.60 6.25 -8.28
N GLY A 117 11.44 6.40 -7.25
CA GLY A 117 11.15 7.28 -6.12
C GLY A 117 10.17 6.66 -5.10
N PRO A 118 10.05 7.24 -3.90
CA PRO A 118 9.07 6.83 -2.91
C PRO A 118 7.62 7.14 -3.36
N ASN A 119 6.79 6.11 -3.44
CA ASN A 119 5.36 6.23 -3.76
C ASN A 119 4.53 5.57 -2.66
N MET A 120 4.53 6.18 -1.48
CA MET A 120 3.79 5.64 -0.33
C MET A 120 2.48 6.39 -0.09
N THR A 121 1.49 5.69 0.45
CA THR A 121 0.23 6.27 0.88
C THR A 121 -0.37 5.49 2.06
N ILE A 122 -1.41 6.05 2.68
CA ILE A 122 -2.19 5.34 3.69
C ILE A 122 -3.35 4.62 3.02
N CYS A 123 -3.45 3.33 3.27
CA CYS A 123 -4.53 2.48 2.83
C CYS A 123 -5.56 2.29 3.96
N PRO A 124 -6.86 2.52 3.68
CA PRO A 124 -7.93 2.11 4.57
C PRO A 124 -7.96 0.60 4.86
N ALA A 125 -8.61 0.23 5.97
CA ALA A 125 -8.92 -1.16 6.27
C ALA A 125 -9.85 -1.78 5.21
N GLY A 126 -9.75 -3.09 5.01
CA GLY A 126 -10.60 -3.87 4.11
C GLY A 126 -10.15 -3.88 2.65
N ILE A 127 -9.03 -3.24 2.31
CA ILE A 127 -8.44 -3.25 0.96
C ILE A 127 -7.22 -4.17 0.90
N TYR A 128 -7.31 -5.19 0.04
CA TYR A 128 -6.29 -6.22 -0.14
C TYR A 128 -5.37 -5.82 -1.29
N HIS A 129 -4.23 -6.47 -1.40
CA HIS A 129 -3.32 -6.24 -2.53
C HIS A 129 -2.55 -7.51 -2.90
N ASN A 130 -2.06 -7.56 -4.14
CA ASN A 130 -1.20 -8.63 -4.62
C ASN A 130 0.25 -8.44 -4.13
N THR A 131 1.20 -9.19 -4.70
CA THR A 131 2.62 -9.10 -4.29
C THR A 131 3.30 -7.81 -4.74
N GLN A 132 2.75 -7.08 -5.71
CA GLN A 132 3.33 -5.84 -6.24
C GLN A 132 3.15 -4.65 -5.30
N VAL A 133 2.46 -4.83 -4.18
CA VAL A 133 2.29 -3.82 -3.13
C VAL A 133 2.77 -4.41 -1.81
N TYR A 134 3.39 -3.56 -0.99
CA TYR A 134 3.91 -3.91 0.32
C TYR A 134 3.18 -3.13 1.41
N SER A 135 2.85 -3.79 2.52
CA SER A 135 2.19 -3.17 3.68
C SER A 135 3.19 -2.92 4.80
N LEU A 136 3.13 -1.72 5.39
CA LEU A 136 3.93 -1.29 6.52
C LEU A 136 3.00 -0.95 7.69
N LEU A 137 3.10 -1.71 8.78
CA LEU A 137 2.34 -1.48 10.01
C LEU A 137 3.29 -1.03 11.12
N PRO A 138 2.98 0.07 11.83
CA PRO A 138 3.66 0.39 13.08
C PRO A 138 3.49 -0.73 14.10
N ARG A 139 4.51 -0.95 14.93
CA ARG A 139 4.38 -1.80 16.13
C ARG A 139 3.46 -1.10 17.14
N SER A 140 2.83 -1.87 18.02
CA SER A 140 1.96 -1.34 19.08
C SER A 140 2.65 -0.37 20.04
N SER A 141 3.98 -0.42 20.14
CA SER A 141 4.80 0.50 20.94
C SER A 141 5.08 1.85 20.27
N VAL A 142 4.67 2.05 19.01
CA VAL A 142 4.86 3.29 18.26
C VAL A 142 3.66 4.20 18.49
N SER A 143 3.91 5.45 18.89
CA SER A 143 2.86 6.42 19.24
C SER A 143 2.61 7.45 18.12
N GLU A 144 3.55 7.57 17.19
CA GLU A 144 3.49 8.50 16.08
C GLU A 144 2.40 8.09 15.07
N PRO A 145 1.58 9.04 14.58
CA PRO A 145 0.52 8.75 13.62
C PRO A 145 1.08 8.30 12.27
N LEU A 146 0.29 7.60 11.46
CA LEU A 146 0.73 7.12 10.14
C LEU A 146 1.20 8.25 9.23
N GLU A 147 0.59 9.43 9.36
CA GLU A 147 0.92 10.64 8.61
C GLU A 147 2.35 11.12 8.88
N TYR A 148 2.85 10.93 10.10
CA TYR A 148 4.24 11.24 10.42
C TYR A 148 5.21 10.36 9.62
N TRP A 149 4.98 9.04 9.68
CA TRP A 149 5.75 8.06 8.93
C TRP A 149 5.63 8.26 7.43
N LEU A 150 4.43 8.61 6.94
CA LEU A 150 4.18 8.89 5.54
C LEU A 150 5.00 10.10 5.04
N GLY A 151 5.15 11.14 5.87
CA GLY A 151 5.98 12.30 5.56
C GLY A 151 7.45 11.92 5.37
N ILE A 152 8.01 11.24 6.37
CA ILE A 152 9.40 10.76 6.33
C ILE A 152 9.64 9.82 5.14
N LEU A 153 8.77 8.82 4.97
CA LEU A 153 8.95 7.76 4.00
C LEU A 153 8.65 8.16 2.55
N ASN A 154 8.18 9.38 2.33
CA ASN A 154 8.06 9.96 0.99
C ASN A 154 9.06 11.07 0.72
N SER A 155 10.00 11.33 1.64
CA SER A 155 10.95 12.45 1.53
C SER A 155 12.05 12.22 0.50
N ARG A 156 12.60 13.31 -0.03
CA ARG A 156 13.86 13.30 -0.80
C ARG A 156 15.01 12.73 0.00
N LEU A 157 15.03 12.90 1.32
CA LEU A 157 16.05 12.31 2.19
C LEU A 157 16.00 10.77 2.14
N LEU A 158 14.81 10.16 2.23
CA LEU A 158 14.68 8.72 2.05
C LEU A 158 15.09 8.31 0.63
N TRP A 159 14.68 9.08 -0.39
CA TRP A 159 15.05 8.78 -1.77
C TRP A 159 16.56 8.76 -1.98
N TRP A 160 17.26 9.79 -1.51
CA TRP A 160 18.71 9.87 -1.50
C TRP A 160 19.33 8.66 -0.79
N PHE A 161 18.79 8.26 0.36
CA PHE A 161 19.30 7.11 1.09
C PHE A 161 19.15 5.80 0.29
N ILE A 162 17.96 5.55 -0.29
CA ILE A 162 17.67 4.35 -1.06
C ILE A 162 18.48 4.33 -2.37
N SER A 163 18.68 5.47 -3.03
CA SER A 163 19.45 5.54 -4.27
C SER A 163 20.93 5.20 -4.06
N ARG A 164 21.46 5.41 -2.84
CA ARG A 164 22.85 5.10 -2.48
C ARG A 164 23.04 3.70 -1.88
N THR A 165 22.03 3.16 -1.20
CA THR A 165 22.14 1.88 -0.46
C THR A 165 21.40 0.72 -1.13
N GLY A 166 20.44 1.02 -1.99
CA GLY A 166 19.57 0.05 -2.65
C GLY A 166 20.18 -0.56 -3.91
N VAL A 167 19.52 -1.60 -4.42
CA VAL A 167 19.86 -2.23 -5.69
C VAL A 167 19.01 -1.62 -6.81
N VAL A 168 19.66 -1.04 -7.80
CA VAL A 168 19.02 -0.47 -9.00
C VAL A 168 18.48 -1.60 -9.88
N LEU A 169 17.19 -1.54 -10.20
CA LEU A 169 16.53 -2.37 -11.20
C LEU A 169 16.52 -1.66 -12.56
N ARG A 170 16.14 -2.39 -13.62
CA ARG A 170 16.08 -1.84 -14.99
C ARG A 170 15.28 -0.53 -15.03
N GLY A 171 15.85 0.50 -15.65
CA GLY A 171 15.19 1.81 -15.83
C GLY A 171 15.21 2.73 -14.61
N GLY A 172 16.11 2.50 -13.64
CA GLY A 172 16.24 3.38 -12.46
C GLY A 172 15.22 3.10 -11.35
N PHE A 173 14.51 1.96 -11.42
CA PHE A 173 13.55 1.56 -10.40
C PHE A 173 14.23 0.91 -9.20
N PHE A 174 13.62 1.04 -8.02
CA PHE A 174 14.12 0.47 -6.77
C PHE A 174 13.06 -0.41 -6.11
N ARG A 175 13.52 -1.34 -5.28
CA ARG A 175 12.65 -2.23 -4.51
C ARG A 175 12.37 -1.67 -3.12
N PHE A 176 11.10 -1.43 -2.79
CA PHE A 176 10.65 -0.93 -1.49
C PHE A 176 10.13 -2.09 -0.61
N LYS A 177 11.05 -2.75 0.09
CA LYS A 177 10.75 -3.79 1.11
C LYS A 177 11.46 -3.50 2.42
N THR A 178 11.03 -4.17 3.50
CA THR A 178 11.59 -3.99 4.85
C THR A 178 13.12 -4.00 4.88
N ASN A 179 13.80 -4.91 4.17
CA ASN A 179 15.28 -4.98 4.22
C ASN A 179 15.97 -3.73 3.65
N TYR A 180 15.33 -3.00 2.73
CA TYR A 180 15.89 -1.77 2.15
C TYR A 180 15.51 -0.53 2.96
N LEU A 181 14.36 -0.56 3.64
CA LEU A 181 13.89 0.54 4.47
C LEU A 181 14.46 0.51 5.89
N ALA A 182 14.69 -0.69 6.45
CA ALA A 182 15.10 -0.88 7.84
C ALA A 182 16.41 -0.16 8.24
N PRO A 183 17.43 -0.04 7.37
CA PRO A 183 18.66 0.67 7.73
C PRO A 183 18.52 2.20 7.75
N PHE A 184 17.40 2.76 7.26
CA PHE A 184 17.18 4.21 7.28
C PHE A 184 16.95 4.70 8.73
N PRO A 185 17.74 5.67 9.22
CA PRO A 185 17.58 6.18 10.57
C PRO A 185 16.28 6.97 10.71
N VAL A 186 15.49 6.68 11.74
CA VAL A 186 14.23 7.39 12.04
C VAL A 186 14.31 8.18 13.33
N VAL A 187 13.87 9.42 13.26
CA VAL A 187 13.66 10.27 14.44
C VAL A 187 12.35 9.85 15.10
N ARG A 188 12.40 9.51 16.39
CA ARG A 188 11.24 9.13 17.21
C ARG A 188 11.03 10.13 18.33
N ARG A 189 9.84 10.12 18.93
CA ARG A 189 9.53 11.00 20.06
C ARG A 189 10.41 10.73 21.28
N ASP A 190 10.80 9.46 21.49
CA ASP A 190 11.56 8.98 22.64
C ASP A 190 13.09 9.14 22.52
N ASN A 191 13.62 9.30 21.30
CA ASN A 191 15.07 9.43 21.04
C ASN A 191 15.50 10.83 20.56
N GLY A 192 14.58 11.80 20.49
CA GLY A 192 14.83 13.16 19.98
C GLY A 192 15.12 14.20 21.06
N LYS A 193 15.90 15.24 20.72
CA LYS A 193 16.14 16.44 21.54
C LYS A 193 14.83 17.24 21.77
N ARG A 194 14.79 18.10 22.79
CA ARG A 194 13.67 19.04 23.05
C ARG A 194 13.31 19.83 21.79
N GLY A 195 12.03 19.87 21.42
CA GLY A 195 11.51 20.58 20.23
C GLY A 195 10.96 19.67 19.12
N ASN A 196 11.20 18.35 19.21
CA ASN A 196 10.78 17.39 18.19
C ASN A 196 9.26 17.33 17.99
N ALA A 197 8.45 17.38 19.06
CA ALA A 197 7.00 17.27 18.98
C ALA A 197 6.34 18.36 18.08
N TYR A 198 6.87 19.59 18.09
CA TYR A 198 6.36 20.66 17.23
C TYR A 198 6.70 20.42 15.75
N LYS A 199 7.94 20.01 15.44
CA LYS A 199 8.37 19.64 14.08
C LYS A 199 7.55 18.46 13.54
N GLN A 200 7.34 17.42 14.37
CA GLN A 200 6.47 16.28 14.04
C GLN A 200 5.04 16.73 13.74
N GLY A 201 4.47 17.62 14.56
CA GLY A 201 3.13 18.17 14.35
C GLY A 201 2.99 18.94 13.03
N ARG A 202 3.98 19.77 12.68
CA ARG A 202 4.03 20.46 11.37
C ARG A 202 4.09 19.48 10.21
N LEU A 203 4.92 18.44 10.31
CA LEU A 203 5.01 17.41 9.27
C LEU A 203 3.67 16.69 9.07
N VAL A 204 3.01 16.29 10.16
CA VAL A 204 1.69 15.65 10.12
C VAL A 204 0.65 16.55 9.45
N ALA A 205 0.57 17.83 9.86
CA ALA A 205 -0.37 18.79 9.27
C ALA A 205 -0.08 19.04 7.78
N GLY A 206 1.20 19.10 7.39
CA GLY A 206 1.62 19.21 6.00
C GLY A 206 1.18 18.00 5.18
N VAL A 207 1.37 16.78 5.69
CA VAL A 207 0.97 15.54 5.02
C VAL A 207 -0.55 15.48 4.84
N GLN A 208 -1.33 15.85 5.86
CA GLN A 208 -2.79 15.91 5.77
C GLN A 208 -3.24 16.91 4.69
N SER A 209 -2.59 18.08 4.62
CA SER A 209 -2.86 19.08 3.59
C SER A 209 -2.51 18.55 2.18
N ALA A 210 -1.38 17.86 2.05
CA ALA A 210 -0.92 17.23 0.82
C ALA A 210 -1.87 16.14 0.31
N GLN A 211 -2.47 15.35 1.22
CA GLN A 211 -3.51 14.37 0.90
C GLN A 211 -4.80 15.05 0.41
N GLU A 212 -5.21 16.15 1.05
CA GLU A 212 -6.40 16.89 0.65
C GLU A 212 -6.24 17.55 -0.73
N LEU A 213 -5.07 18.12 -1.02
CA LEU A 213 -4.73 18.63 -2.36
C LEU A 213 -4.88 17.55 -3.43
N ARG A 214 -4.42 16.32 -3.17
CA ARG A 214 -4.55 15.20 -4.11
C ARG A 214 -5.99 14.73 -4.28
N LYS A 215 -6.84 14.84 -3.25
CA LYS A 215 -8.29 14.62 -3.40
C LYS A 215 -8.91 15.67 -4.32
N ARG A 216 -8.54 16.94 -4.19
CA ARG A 216 -9.00 18.03 -5.08
C ARG A 216 -8.50 17.88 -6.51
N ALA A 217 -7.25 17.46 -6.69
CA ALA A 217 -6.67 17.21 -8.02
C ALA A 217 -7.51 16.22 -8.83
N ARG A 218 -8.10 15.22 -8.17
CA ARG A 218 -8.94 14.21 -8.81
C ARG A 218 -10.28 14.72 -9.30
N THR A 219 -10.80 15.81 -8.74
CA THR A 219 -12.08 16.40 -9.14
C THR A 219 -11.90 17.58 -10.09
N ALA A 220 -10.67 18.03 -10.33
CA ALA A 220 -10.34 19.10 -11.28
C ALA A 220 -10.70 18.69 -12.72
N ARG A 221 -11.59 19.46 -13.36
CA ARG A 221 -12.12 19.15 -14.70
C ARG A 221 -11.46 19.97 -15.80
N THR A 222 -11.11 21.23 -15.54
CA THR A 222 -10.53 22.11 -16.55
C THR A 222 -9.00 21.95 -16.62
N PRO A 223 -8.38 22.21 -17.78
CA PRO A 223 -6.91 22.23 -17.88
C PRO A 223 -6.25 23.22 -16.92
N HIS A 224 -6.87 24.39 -16.72
CA HIS A 224 -6.36 25.41 -15.82
C HIS A 224 -6.34 24.96 -14.36
N ASP A 225 -7.44 24.35 -13.89
CA ASP A 225 -7.52 23.82 -12.52
C ASP A 225 -6.48 22.72 -12.28
N LYS A 226 -6.29 21.84 -13.28
CA LYS A 226 -5.27 20.78 -13.20
C LYS A 226 -3.88 21.36 -13.03
N THR A 227 -3.47 22.29 -13.89
CA THR A 227 -2.15 22.94 -13.79
C THR A 227 -1.97 23.70 -12.47
N SER A 228 -3.02 24.38 -11.99
CA SER A 228 -3.00 25.09 -10.71
C SER A 228 -2.76 24.13 -9.53
N VAL A 229 -3.52 23.03 -9.47
CA VAL A 229 -3.39 22.04 -8.40
C VAL A 229 -2.07 21.26 -8.50
N GLU A 230 -1.57 20.96 -9.70
CA GLU A 230 -0.26 20.34 -9.91
C GLU A 230 0.87 21.21 -9.33
N ARG A 231 0.83 22.53 -9.55
CA ARG A 231 1.79 23.46 -8.93
C ARG A 231 1.68 23.48 -7.41
N GLN A 232 0.47 23.44 -6.86
CA GLN A 232 0.26 23.37 -5.40
C GLN A 232 0.79 22.06 -4.82
N ILE A 233 0.64 20.93 -5.53
CA ILE A 233 1.19 19.64 -5.14
C ILE A 233 2.72 19.71 -5.12
N LEU A 234 3.35 20.26 -6.16
CA LEU A 234 4.81 20.40 -6.23
C LEU A 234 5.35 21.25 -5.07
N ALA A 235 4.74 22.40 -4.81
CA ALA A 235 5.11 23.28 -3.71
C ALA A 235 4.91 22.59 -2.34
N SER A 236 3.81 21.85 -2.18
CA SER A 236 3.55 21.08 -0.96
C SER A 236 4.59 19.97 -0.75
N ASP A 237 5.04 19.30 -1.81
CA ASP A 237 6.04 18.24 -1.71
C ASP A 237 7.41 18.83 -1.32
N GLN A 238 7.82 19.95 -1.91
CA GLN A 238 9.03 20.68 -1.53
C GLN A 238 8.98 21.15 -0.07
N GLN A 239 7.84 21.68 0.37
CA GLN A 239 7.67 22.09 1.77
C GLN A 239 7.78 20.90 2.73
N LEU A 240 7.23 19.74 2.36
CA LEU A 240 7.36 18.51 3.15
C LEU A 240 8.81 18.03 3.25
N ASP A 241 9.58 18.12 2.15
CA ASP A 241 11.00 17.80 2.16
C ASP A 241 11.78 18.71 3.12
N HIS A 242 11.54 20.03 3.09
CA HIS A 242 12.15 20.96 4.05
C HIS A 242 11.79 20.66 5.51
N LEU A 243 10.54 20.28 5.80
CA LEU A 243 10.15 19.88 7.16
C LEU A 243 10.90 18.63 7.62
N VAL A 244 11.21 17.70 6.71
CA VAL A 244 12.03 16.52 7.02
C VAL A 244 13.49 16.93 7.23
N TYR A 245 14.04 17.85 6.44
CA TYR A 245 15.41 18.35 6.66
C TYR A 245 15.54 19.05 8.02
N GLU A 246 14.58 19.90 8.39
CA GLU A 246 14.51 20.52 9.72
C GLU A 246 14.40 19.48 10.85
N LEU A 247 13.65 18.40 10.63
CA LEU A 247 13.46 17.32 11.60
C LEU A 247 14.76 16.57 11.88
N TYR A 248 15.59 16.38 10.85
CA TYR A 248 16.88 15.69 10.93
C TYR A 248 18.06 16.63 11.17
N GLU A 249 17.82 17.95 11.31
CA GLU A 249 18.85 18.97 11.56
C GLU A 249 19.91 19.05 10.45
N LEU A 250 19.52 18.83 9.18
CA LEU A 250 20.44 18.93 8.04
C LEU A 250 20.92 20.36 7.84
N THR A 251 22.20 20.49 7.51
CA THR A 251 22.83 21.74 7.05
C THR A 251 22.56 22.02 5.57
N ASP A 252 22.79 23.25 5.12
CA ASP A 252 22.61 23.63 3.71
C ASP A 252 23.51 22.83 2.75
N GLU A 253 24.70 22.40 3.21
CA GLU A 253 25.58 21.53 2.42
C GLU A 253 24.98 20.12 2.27
N GLU A 254 24.46 19.55 3.37
CA GLU A 254 23.81 18.24 3.33
C GLU A 254 22.52 18.26 2.53
N ILE A 255 21.74 19.33 2.60
CA ILE A 255 20.54 19.52 1.79
C ILE A 255 20.92 19.52 0.30
N ARG A 256 21.98 20.24 -0.09
CA ARG A 256 22.47 20.22 -1.48
C ARG A 256 22.85 18.81 -1.94
N ILE A 257 23.53 18.03 -1.09
CA ILE A 257 23.87 16.63 -1.38
C ILE A 257 22.62 15.76 -1.57
N VAL A 258 21.59 15.97 -0.74
CA VAL A 258 20.31 15.25 -0.84
C VAL A 258 19.56 15.62 -2.13
N GLU A 259 19.59 16.90 -2.49
CA GLU A 259 18.87 17.42 -3.64
C GLU A 259 19.54 17.12 -4.99
N ASP A 260 20.84 16.87 -5.01
CA ASP A 260 21.60 16.52 -6.22
C ASP A 260 21.30 15.10 -6.77
N VAL A 261 20.49 14.31 -6.07
CA VAL A 261 20.05 13.00 -6.57
C VAL A 261 18.92 13.18 -7.60
N ALA A 262 19.19 12.69 -8.81
CA ALA A 262 18.24 12.55 -9.92
C ALA A 262 17.08 11.59 -9.59
#